data_AF-A0AAT9I770-F1
#
_entry.id   AF-A0AAT9I770-F1
#
_cell.length_a   1.000
_cell.length_b   1.000
_cell.length_c   1.000
_cell.angle_alpha   90.00
_cell.angle_beta   90.00
_cell.angle_gamma   90.00
#
_symmetry.space_group_name_H-M   'P 1'
#
loop_
_entity.id
_entity.type
_entity.pdbx_description
1 polymer ?
#
loop_
_entity_poly.entity_id
_entity_poly.type
_entity_poly.pdbx_seq_one_letter_code
_entity_poly.pdbx_strand_id
1 'polypeptide(L)'
;MKKLICILLVCCSFAVLPLLSTHAEKNVIKPLSIGLNVSNGTTYTLAIYLYGPTNLSAYVNPGGGSYGPLTAGNYTINMYCSAPGSHTFYFNGQSITTSTGSVTFNNVSITGTSSAAVY
;
A
#
# COMPACT_ATOMS: atom_id res chain seq x y z
N MET A 1 -50.45 36.70 -44.01
CA MET A 1 -50.59 35.75 -42.88
C MET A 1 -49.74 34.48 -43.11
N LYS A 2 -48.40 34.60 -43.16
CA LYS A 2 -47.48 33.45 -43.38
C LYS A 2 -46.36 33.36 -42.33
N LYS A 3 -46.26 34.33 -41.42
CA LYS A 3 -45.17 34.42 -40.43
C LYS A 3 -45.49 33.75 -39.08
N LEU A 4 -46.74 33.31 -38.86
CA LEU A 4 -47.15 32.71 -37.58
C LEU A 4 -46.86 31.20 -37.49
N ILE A 5 -46.74 30.49 -38.61
CA ILE A 5 -46.63 29.03 -38.63
C ILE A 5 -45.18 28.56 -38.37
N CYS A 6 -44.17 29.37 -38.73
CA CYS A 6 -42.77 28.98 -38.56
C CYS A 6 -42.26 29.09 -37.11
N ILE A 7 -42.97 29.80 -36.23
CA ILE A 7 -42.57 29.98 -34.83
C ILE A 7 -43.01 28.79 -33.97
N LEU A 8 -44.13 28.13 -34.31
CA LEU A 8 -44.65 27.00 -33.55
C LEU A 8 -43.82 25.70 -33.75
N LEU A 9 -43.09 25.58 -34.86
CA LEU A 9 -42.29 24.38 -35.20
C LEU A 9 -40.90 24.36 -34.55
N VAL A 10 -40.40 25.49 -34.04
CA VAL A 10 -39.08 25.58 -33.38
C VAL A 10 -39.18 25.24 -31.88
N CYS A 11 -40.37 25.35 -31.27
CA CYS A 11 -40.56 25.04 -29.85
C CYS A 11 -40.70 23.54 -29.56
N CYS A 12 -41.00 22.70 -30.56
CA CYS A 12 -41.15 21.25 -30.37
C CYS A 12 -39.82 20.48 -30.43
N SER A 13 -38.71 21.11 -30.80
CA SER A 13 -37.40 20.45 -30.96
C SER A 13 -36.57 20.37 -29.66
N PHE A 14 -36.98 21.06 -28.59
CA PHE A 14 -36.20 21.13 -27.34
C PHE A 14 -36.67 20.17 -26.24
N ALA A 15 -37.67 19.32 -26.50
CA ALA A 15 -38.29 18.46 -25.49
C ALA A 15 -37.71 17.04 -25.40
N VAL A 16 -36.49 16.79 -25.90
CA VAL A 16 -35.79 15.50 -25.70
C VAL A 16 -34.32 15.74 -25.40
N LEU A 17 -34.05 16.36 -24.25
CA LEU A 17 -32.78 16.11 -23.58
C LEU A 17 -32.93 14.76 -22.88
N PRO A 18 -32.15 13.72 -23.25
CA PRO A 18 -32.05 12.58 -22.36
C PRO A 18 -31.43 13.10 -21.07
N LEU A 19 -32.23 13.10 -19.99
CA LEU A 19 -31.73 13.09 -18.63
C LEU A 19 -30.88 11.82 -18.51
N LEU A 20 -29.63 11.92 -18.95
CA LEU A 20 -28.59 10.99 -18.58
C LEU A 20 -28.42 11.24 -17.09
N SER A 21 -29.09 10.42 -16.29
CA SER A 21 -28.85 10.28 -14.86
C SER A 21 -27.36 10.00 -14.72
N THR A 22 -26.59 11.06 -14.56
CA THR A 22 -25.17 10.95 -14.26
C THR A 22 -25.17 10.51 -12.82
N HIS A 23 -25.27 9.20 -12.61
CA HIS A 23 -24.81 8.57 -11.39
C HIS A 23 -23.33 8.94 -11.36
N ALA A 24 -23.02 10.04 -10.67
CA ALA A 24 -21.71 10.26 -10.14
C ALA A 24 -21.50 9.11 -9.15
N GLU A 25 -21.03 7.97 -9.67
CA GLU A 25 -20.33 7.02 -8.84
C GLU A 25 -19.24 7.84 -8.18
N LYS A 26 -19.46 8.12 -6.91
CA LYS A 26 -18.40 8.53 -6.01
C LYS A 26 -17.40 7.39 -6.11
N ASN A 27 -16.42 7.54 -6.98
CA ASN A 27 -15.21 6.75 -6.97
C ASN A 27 -14.62 7.03 -5.61
N VAL A 28 -15.06 6.25 -4.62
CA VAL A 28 -14.39 6.12 -3.35
C VAL A 28 -13.05 5.55 -3.77
N ILE A 29 -12.07 6.44 -3.94
CA ILE A 29 -10.67 6.07 -4.01
C ILE A 29 -10.48 5.25 -2.75
N LYS A 30 -10.50 3.92 -2.87
CA LYS A 30 -10.15 3.04 -1.77
C LYS A 30 -8.75 3.50 -1.40
N PRO A 31 -8.52 3.98 -0.15
CA PRO A 31 -7.17 4.34 0.23
C PRO A 31 -6.30 3.11 -0.07
N LEU A 32 -5.27 3.30 -0.89
CA LEU A 32 -4.32 2.25 -1.21
C LEU A 32 -3.75 1.77 0.13
N SER A 33 -4.17 0.57 0.55
CA SER A 33 -3.70 -0.03 1.79
C SER A 33 -2.26 -0.43 1.59
N ILE A 34 -1.33 0.26 2.23
CA ILE A 34 0.09 -0.07 2.18
C ILE A 34 0.32 -1.27 3.09
N GLY A 35 0.69 -2.41 2.50
CA GLY A 35 1.04 -3.61 3.26
C GLY A 35 2.54 -3.74 3.51
N LEU A 36 2.89 -4.70 4.38
CA LEU A 36 4.23 -5.22 4.58
C LEU A 36 4.20 -6.72 4.33
N ASN A 37 4.91 -7.18 3.31
CA ASN A 37 5.14 -8.61 3.10
C ASN A 37 6.49 -8.99 3.69
N VAL A 38 6.53 -10.04 4.50
CA VAL A 38 7.75 -10.52 5.14
C VAL A 38 8.00 -11.97 4.73
N SER A 39 9.21 -12.27 4.26
CA SER A 39 9.65 -13.64 4.02
C SER A 39 10.70 -14.03 5.06
N ASN A 40 10.56 -15.23 5.62
CA ASN A 40 11.55 -15.77 6.55
C ASN A 40 12.09 -17.08 5.96
N GLY A 41 13.29 -17.00 5.37
CA GLY A 41 14.00 -18.13 4.80
C GLY A 41 14.76 -18.97 5.82
N THR A 42 14.75 -18.57 7.10
CA THR A 42 15.39 -19.31 8.18
C THR A 42 14.45 -20.33 8.80
N THR A 43 14.99 -21.29 9.54
CA THR A 43 14.20 -22.26 10.33
C THR A 43 13.77 -21.72 11.70
N TYR A 44 14.11 -20.46 12.03
CA TYR A 44 13.84 -19.82 13.31
C TYR A 44 12.83 -18.69 13.15
N THR A 45 12.28 -18.19 14.27
CA THR A 45 11.37 -17.04 14.24
C THR A 45 12.16 -15.73 14.00
N LEU A 46 11.66 -14.93 13.07
CA LEU A 46 12.07 -13.55 12.84
C LEU A 46 11.18 -12.60 13.63
N ALA A 47 11.74 -11.51 14.17
CA ALA A 47 10.96 -10.39 14.68
C ALA A 47 11.26 -9.14 13.84
N ILE A 48 10.22 -8.39 13.50
CA ILE A 48 10.34 -7.11 12.77
C ILE A 48 9.54 -6.03 13.48
N TYR A 49 10.13 -4.85 13.60
CA TYR A 49 9.56 -3.68 14.23
C TYR A 49 9.72 -2.48 13.32
N LEU A 50 8.63 -1.82 12.99
CA LEU A 50 8.59 -0.58 12.22
C LEU A 50 8.17 0.54 13.17
N TYR A 51 8.98 1.59 13.25
CA TYR A 51 8.70 2.79 14.02
C TYR A 51 8.55 3.98 13.09
N GLY A 52 7.40 4.64 13.11
CA GLY A 52 7.09 5.74 12.21
C GLY A 52 5.63 6.17 12.30
N PRO A 53 5.03 6.67 11.20
CA PRO A 53 3.62 7.07 11.18
C PRO A 53 2.63 6.01 11.67
N THR A 54 2.90 4.72 11.41
CA THR A 54 2.16 3.60 11.99
C THR A 54 3.13 2.58 12.56
N ASN A 55 3.24 2.52 13.88
CA ASN A 55 4.09 1.52 14.51
C ASN A 55 3.52 0.11 14.28
N LEU A 56 4.39 -0.82 13.91
CA LEU A 56 4.02 -2.21 13.66
C LEU A 56 5.09 -3.14 14.21
N SER A 57 4.68 -4.23 14.84
CA SER A 57 5.56 -5.30 15.28
C SER A 57 5.00 -6.66 14.88
N ALA A 58 5.86 -7.55 14.40
CA ALA A 58 5.46 -8.89 14.03
C ALA A 58 6.53 -9.93 14.38
N TYR A 59 6.06 -11.11 14.79
CA TYR A 59 6.86 -12.34 14.84
C TYR A 59 6.48 -13.20 13.65
N VAL A 60 7.48 -13.66 12.90
CA VAL A 60 7.31 -14.31 11.60
C VAL A 60 7.96 -15.68 11.67
N ASN A 61 7.14 -16.72 11.60
CA ASN A 61 7.60 -18.10 11.50
C ASN A 61 8.24 -18.35 10.11
N PRO A 62 8.97 -19.48 9.94
CA PRO A 62 9.49 -19.88 8.63
C PRO A 62 8.40 -19.85 7.55
N GLY A 63 8.72 -19.29 6.38
CA GLY A 63 7.80 -19.16 5.24
C GLY A 63 7.23 -17.76 5.02
N GLY A 64 7.08 -16.93 6.07
CA GLY A 64 6.67 -15.52 5.93
C GLY A 64 5.23 -15.17 6.32
N GLY A 65 4.79 -13.95 5.98
CA GLY A 65 3.47 -13.41 6.29
C GLY A 65 3.23 -12.01 5.72
N SER A 66 1.98 -11.53 5.80
CA SER A 66 1.58 -10.18 5.37
C SER A 66 0.95 -9.39 6.53
N TYR A 67 1.36 -8.15 6.69
CA TYR A 67 0.99 -7.27 7.79
C TYR A 67 0.58 -5.87 7.29
N GLY A 68 -0.10 -5.10 8.13
CA GLY A 68 -0.57 -3.74 7.82
C GLY A 68 -2.04 -3.53 8.20
N PRO A 69 -2.65 -2.42 7.78
CA PRO A 69 -2.09 -1.38 6.91
C PRO A 69 -1.01 -0.52 7.58
N LEU A 70 -0.12 0.03 6.76
CA LEU A 70 0.85 1.06 7.14
C LEU A 70 0.41 2.42 6.58
N THR A 71 0.81 3.50 7.26
CA THR A 71 0.68 4.86 6.73
C THR A 71 1.95 5.23 5.97
N ALA A 72 1.83 5.93 4.84
CA ALA A 72 2.99 6.40 4.10
C ALA A 72 3.86 7.36 4.93
N GLY A 73 5.18 7.27 4.79
CA GLY A 73 6.14 8.15 5.45
C GLY A 73 7.47 7.45 5.75
N ASN A 74 8.29 8.09 6.57
CA ASN A 74 9.62 7.58 6.91
C ASN A 74 9.57 6.72 8.18
N TYR A 75 10.29 5.60 8.14
CA TYR A 75 10.33 4.62 9.21
C TYR A 75 11.76 4.32 9.64
N THR A 76 11.90 3.92 10.89
CA THR A 76 13.03 3.14 11.39
C THR A 76 12.59 1.69 11.52
N ILE A 77 13.36 0.76 10.95
CA ILE A 77 13.01 -0.65 10.90
C ILE A 77 14.07 -1.45 11.63
N ASN A 78 13.67 -2.19 12.65
CA ASN A 78 14.52 -3.15 13.34
C ASN A 78 14.08 -4.56 12.97
N MET A 79 15.03 -5.40 12.56
CA MET A 79 14.78 -6.82 12.30
C MET A 79 15.72 -7.67 13.12
N TYR A 80 15.22 -8.79 13.65
CA TYR A 80 15.94 -9.71 14.52
C TYR A 80 15.69 -11.14 14.09
N CYS A 81 16.75 -11.94 13.98
CA CYS A 81 16.69 -13.37 13.73
C CYS A 81 17.54 -14.08 14.78
N SER A 82 16.96 -15.08 15.44
CA SER A 82 17.67 -15.90 16.42
C SER A 82 18.42 -17.08 15.80
N ALA A 83 18.36 -17.23 14.47
CA ALA A 83 19.11 -18.27 13.78
C ALA A 83 20.62 -18.06 13.98
N PRO A 84 21.39 -19.14 14.21
CA PRO A 84 22.82 -19.05 14.34
C PRO A 84 23.48 -18.80 12.97
N GLY A 85 24.48 -17.93 12.95
CA GLY A 85 25.28 -17.66 11.76
C GLY A 85 25.10 -16.24 11.24
N SER A 86 25.64 -16.00 10.04
CA SER A 86 25.50 -14.73 9.35
C SER A 86 24.27 -14.77 8.46
N HIS A 87 23.42 -13.75 8.59
CA HIS A 87 22.19 -13.64 7.83
C HIS A 87 22.12 -12.32 7.09
N THR A 88 21.49 -12.35 5.92
CA THR A 88 21.21 -11.15 5.12
C THR A 88 19.79 -10.71 5.38
N PHE A 89 19.65 -9.52 5.96
CA PHE A 89 18.38 -8.86 6.18
C PHE A 89 18.11 -7.93 5.00
N TYR A 90 16.90 -7.98 4.48
CA TYR A 90 16.45 -7.18 3.35
C TYR A 90 15.23 -6.35 3.74
N PHE A 91 15.20 -5.09 3.31
CA PHE A 91 14.02 -4.23 3.41
C PHE A 91 13.97 -3.25 2.23
N ASN A 92 12.91 -3.30 1.41
CA ASN A 92 12.65 -2.38 0.28
C ASN A 92 13.88 -2.12 -0.63
N GLY A 93 14.61 -3.17 -1.00
CA GLY A 93 15.77 -3.07 -1.90
C GLY A 93 17.10 -2.85 -1.17
N GLN A 94 17.07 -2.48 0.11
CA GLN A 94 18.27 -2.36 0.94
C GLN A 94 18.56 -3.71 1.60
N SER A 95 19.84 -4.04 1.74
CA SER A 95 20.24 -5.24 2.46
C SER A 95 21.48 -5.03 3.30
N ILE A 96 21.54 -5.75 4.42
CA ILE A 96 22.68 -5.74 5.35
C ILE A 96 22.88 -7.18 5.83
N THR A 97 24.12 -7.65 5.73
CA THR A 97 24.52 -8.97 6.24
C THR A 97 25.22 -8.82 7.59
N THR A 98 24.79 -9.57 8.60
CA THR A 98 25.36 -9.51 9.95
C THR A 98 25.32 -10.87 10.63
N SER A 99 26.29 -11.11 11.51
CA SER A 99 26.36 -12.26 12.41
C SER A 99 25.75 -12.01 13.79
N THR A 100 25.32 -10.79 14.10
CA THR A 100 24.72 -10.45 15.40
C THR A 100 23.24 -10.80 15.50
N GLY A 101 22.64 -11.29 14.40
CA GLY A 101 21.22 -11.64 14.35
C GLY A 101 20.28 -10.43 14.38
N SER A 102 20.77 -9.20 14.16
CA SER A 102 19.94 -7.99 14.20
C SER A 102 20.43 -6.89 13.28
N VAL A 103 19.50 -6.13 12.70
CA VAL A 103 19.79 -4.95 11.87
C VAL A 103 18.82 -3.81 12.15
N THR A 104 19.28 -2.57 11.91
CA THR A 104 18.44 -1.38 11.83
C THR A 104 18.59 -0.72 10.45
N PHE A 105 17.46 -0.46 9.78
CA PHE A 105 17.36 0.42 8.62
C PHE A 105 16.78 1.77 9.08
N ASN A 106 17.53 2.85 8.89
CA ASN A 106 17.14 4.18 9.33
C ASN A 106 16.55 5.00 8.18
N ASN A 107 15.51 5.78 8.49
CA ASN A 107 14.90 6.76 7.58
C ASN A 107 14.48 6.17 6.22
N VAL A 108 13.85 4.98 6.25
CA VAL A 108 13.34 4.32 5.04
C VAL A 108 11.98 4.91 4.68
N SER A 109 11.85 5.44 3.46
CA SER A 109 10.59 5.94 2.94
C SER A 109 9.69 4.79 2.48
N ILE A 110 8.47 4.74 3.03
CA ILE A 110 7.42 3.81 2.63
C ILE A 110 6.30 4.62 1.97
N THR A 111 6.11 4.44 0.67
CA THR A 111 5.06 5.10 -0.13
C THR A 111 4.10 4.10 -0.79
N GLY A 112 4.42 2.81 -0.70
CA GLY A 112 3.66 1.70 -1.25
C GLY A 112 4.00 0.40 -0.52
N THR A 113 3.36 -0.70 -0.91
CA THR A 113 3.57 -2.02 -0.28
C THR A 113 5.04 -2.34 -0.16
N SER A 114 5.48 -2.61 1.07
CA SER A 114 6.87 -2.87 1.41
C SER A 114 7.15 -4.36 1.48
N SER A 115 8.42 -4.73 1.32
CA SER A 115 8.89 -6.12 1.37
C SER A 115 10.11 -6.22 2.28
N ALA A 116 10.07 -7.19 3.19
CA ALA A 116 11.17 -7.51 4.09
C ALA A 116 11.52 -9.00 3.97
N ALA A 117 12.79 -9.35 4.17
CA ALA A 117 13.18 -10.75 4.22
C ALA A 117 14.42 -11.00 5.06
N VAL A 118 14.59 -12.25 5.51
CA VAL A 118 15.84 -12.76 6.09
C VAL A 118 16.18 -14.10 5.45
N TYR A 119 17.46 -14.25 5.10
CA TYR A 119 18.07 -15.46 4.55
C TYR A 119 19.37 -15.75 5.29
#